data_AF-A0A1V6AZL1-F1
#
_entry.id   AF-A0A1V6AZL1-F1
#
_cell.length_a   1.000
_cell.length_b   1.000
_cell.length_c   1.000
_cell.angle_alpha   90.00
_cell.angle_beta   90.00
_cell.angle_gamma   90.00
#
_symmetry.space_group_name_H-M   'P 1'
#
loop_
_entity.id
_entity.type
_entity.pdbx_description
1 polymer ?
#
loop_
_entity_poly.entity_id
_entity_poly.type
_entity_poly.pdbx_seq_one_letter_code
_entity_poly.pdbx_strand_id
1 'polypeptide(L)'
;MARLYEYQSKILLREGGLPVPEGAVASSPAEARAIAERLGRPVVLKIQVWVTGRAGLGGIQFADTPAEAETKAAALLGMKVKNYVVERVLVEEKLAIEAEYFAGIVMDDEAKAPLLVFSSVGGTGIEEIARRRPDRVVRRLIDVRTGLRGFEALNVVRKSGISGPALVPLSDLLTKLAAIARNADARSVEINPLVRTVDGRILAADCHLVVDDYAVYRHPELGIEIAREFDRPPTELERIAYKVEEKDHRGTFYFLQMADQSEPDDLLIGFHGAGGGGSMMSMDAVLARGFKIADYCDTSGNPPASKVYRAAKVILSQPGLKGYFSSGSGVASQEQYNSARGLVKAFAEERLAIPAVLRLGGNCEEEAIRILSAYLQDLPARVEGYGRDDPPEKCAARLAELIAENRGAVHEIRPMEEPRLPDCAYTFATLTGRLSIDHSRCLHCASKGCLEACGRKILEADAEGLPVLAIPEAEAKKGKCTECLACEIFCRFHEQQAIHIELPIPGLKEYRDRLRREMK
;
A
#
# COMPACT_ATOMS: atom_id res chain seq x y z
N MET A 1 3.79 0.85 -7.81
CA MET A 1 3.52 2.12 -8.47
C MET A 1 2.03 2.42 -8.51
N ALA A 2 1.69 3.63 -8.13
CA ALA A 2 0.36 4.18 -8.09
C ALA A 2 -0.07 4.51 -9.52
N ARG A 3 -1.11 3.83 -9.97
CA ARG A 3 -1.63 3.95 -11.34
C ARG A 3 -2.82 4.88 -11.33
N LEU A 4 -2.87 5.76 -12.32
CA LEU A 4 -4.06 6.56 -12.58
C LEU A 4 -5.01 5.80 -13.50
N TYR A 5 -6.30 5.97 -13.31
CA TYR A 5 -7.27 5.61 -14.34
C TYR A 5 -7.05 6.48 -15.59
N GLU A 6 -7.50 6.01 -16.77
CA GLU A 6 -7.36 6.75 -18.03
C GLU A 6 -7.98 8.16 -17.92
N TYR A 7 -9.16 8.27 -17.31
CA TYR A 7 -9.83 9.57 -17.14
C TYR A 7 -9.00 10.55 -16.30
N GLN A 8 -8.32 10.08 -15.25
CA GLN A 8 -7.43 10.91 -14.41
C GLN A 8 -6.19 11.32 -15.20
N SER A 9 -5.58 10.38 -15.92
CA SER A 9 -4.44 10.66 -16.79
C SER A 9 -4.79 11.73 -17.83
N LYS A 10 -5.99 11.67 -18.42
CA LYS A 10 -6.48 12.66 -19.39
C LYS A 10 -6.77 14.03 -18.80
N ILE A 11 -7.15 14.13 -17.53
CA ILE A 11 -7.27 15.41 -16.84
C ILE A 11 -5.90 16.08 -16.80
N LEU A 12 -4.85 15.35 -16.39
CA LEU A 12 -3.48 15.87 -16.36
C LEU A 12 -2.98 16.27 -17.76
N LEU A 13 -3.27 15.47 -18.79
CA LEU A 13 -2.93 15.83 -20.16
C LEU A 13 -3.61 17.14 -20.57
N ARG A 14 -4.91 17.29 -20.31
CA ARG A 14 -5.69 18.49 -20.65
C ARG A 14 -5.15 19.73 -19.92
N GLU A 15 -4.88 19.62 -18.63
CA GLU A 15 -4.30 20.70 -17.80
C GLU A 15 -2.89 21.08 -18.27
N GLY A 16 -2.10 20.11 -18.73
CA GLY A 16 -0.80 20.34 -19.38
C GLY A 16 -0.88 20.82 -20.83
N GLY A 17 -2.08 21.15 -21.34
CA GLY A 17 -2.28 21.71 -22.67
C GLY A 17 -2.17 20.70 -23.82
N LEU A 18 -2.38 19.41 -23.53
CA LEU A 18 -2.49 18.36 -24.54
C LEU A 18 -3.97 18.07 -24.88
N PRO A 19 -4.34 18.09 -26.17
CA PRO A 19 -5.70 17.76 -26.57
C PRO A 19 -6.02 16.29 -26.27
N VAL A 20 -7.20 16.08 -25.66
CA VAL A 20 -7.82 14.77 -25.43
C VAL A 20 -9.25 14.82 -25.98
N PRO A 21 -9.88 13.68 -26.31
CA PRO A 21 -11.29 13.65 -26.69
C PRO A 21 -12.19 14.33 -25.66
N GLU A 22 -13.24 15.00 -26.12
CA GLU A 22 -14.27 15.50 -25.22
C GLU A 22 -15.05 14.33 -24.61
N GLY A 23 -15.24 14.33 -23.28
CA GLY A 23 -15.97 13.28 -22.59
C GLY A 23 -16.01 13.46 -21.08
N ALA A 24 -16.64 12.49 -20.40
CA ALA A 24 -16.76 12.44 -18.95
C ALA A 24 -16.90 10.99 -18.46
N VAL A 25 -16.68 10.78 -17.16
CA VAL A 25 -16.85 9.47 -16.52
C VAL A 25 -18.29 9.28 -16.04
N ALA A 26 -18.83 8.08 -16.23
CA ALA A 26 -20.12 7.65 -15.73
C ALA A 26 -19.95 6.49 -14.73
N SER A 27 -20.73 6.54 -13.65
CA SER A 27 -20.85 5.46 -12.64
C SER A 27 -22.20 4.74 -12.74
N SER A 28 -23.07 5.16 -13.65
CA SER A 28 -24.36 4.52 -13.92
C SER A 28 -24.71 4.55 -15.43
N PRO A 29 -25.58 3.66 -15.91
CA PRO A 29 -26.06 3.69 -17.30
C PRO A 29 -26.73 5.02 -17.67
N ALA A 30 -27.52 5.59 -16.75
CA ALA A 30 -28.19 6.87 -16.95
C ALA A 30 -27.20 8.04 -17.10
N GLU A 31 -26.12 8.05 -16.33
CA GLU A 31 -25.05 9.04 -16.51
C GLU A 31 -24.37 8.91 -17.87
N ALA A 32 -24.10 7.68 -18.32
CA ALA A 32 -23.50 7.44 -19.63
C ALA A 32 -24.38 7.98 -20.77
N ARG A 33 -25.70 7.80 -20.67
CA ARG A 33 -26.67 8.41 -21.58
C ARG A 33 -26.61 9.92 -21.58
N ALA A 34 -26.65 10.54 -20.40
CA ALA A 34 -26.64 12.00 -20.28
C ALA A 34 -25.36 12.61 -20.88
N ILE A 35 -24.21 11.95 -20.71
CA ILE A 35 -22.95 12.36 -21.34
C ILE A 35 -23.04 12.26 -22.86
N ALA A 36 -23.56 11.16 -23.40
CA ALA A 36 -23.73 10.99 -24.84
C ALA A 36 -24.72 12.01 -25.45
N GLU A 37 -25.82 12.32 -24.76
CA GLU A 37 -26.77 13.38 -25.15
C GLU A 37 -26.09 14.74 -25.20
N ARG A 38 -25.30 15.08 -24.18
CA ARG A 38 -24.54 16.34 -24.11
C ARG A 38 -23.52 16.47 -25.24
N LEU A 39 -22.83 15.39 -25.60
CA LEU A 39 -21.83 15.39 -26.68
C LEU A 39 -22.46 15.52 -28.08
N GLY A 40 -23.71 15.05 -28.25
CA GLY A 40 -24.51 15.21 -29.46
C GLY A 40 -23.95 14.50 -30.70
N ARG A 41 -23.08 13.50 -30.53
CA ARG A 41 -22.37 12.78 -31.59
C ARG A 41 -22.07 11.34 -31.16
N PRO A 42 -21.68 10.43 -32.08
CA PRO A 42 -21.26 9.08 -31.70
C PRO A 42 -20.16 9.09 -30.65
N VAL A 43 -20.24 8.15 -29.71
CA VAL A 43 -19.34 8.05 -28.56
C VAL A 43 -18.60 6.73 -28.51
N VAL A 44 -17.53 6.69 -27.72
CA VAL A 44 -16.83 5.49 -27.28
C VAL A 44 -16.94 5.38 -25.77
N LEU A 45 -17.24 4.17 -25.30
CA LEU A 45 -17.31 3.79 -23.90
C LEU A 45 -16.09 2.95 -23.57
N LYS A 46 -15.34 3.34 -22.53
CA LYS A 46 -14.10 2.68 -22.11
C LYS A 46 -14.12 2.37 -20.63
N ILE A 47 -13.99 1.10 -20.27
CA ILE A 47 -13.92 0.69 -18.86
C ILE A 47 -12.71 1.31 -18.16
N GLN A 48 -12.90 1.71 -16.90
CA GLN A 48 -11.84 2.31 -16.08
C GLN A 48 -11.28 1.26 -15.11
N VAL A 49 -10.24 0.55 -15.54
CA VAL A 49 -9.51 -0.46 -14.76
C VAL A 49 -8.01 -0.38 -15.10
N TRP A 50 -7.13 -0.77 -14.17
CA TRP A 50 -5.67 -0.76 -14.37
C TRP A 50 -5.15 -1.98 -15.14
N VAL A 51 -5.83 -2.32 -16.24
CA VAL A 51 -5.52 -3.46 -17.11
C VAL A 51 -5.27 -2.96 -18.53
N THR A 52 -4.17 -3.39 -19.14
CA THR A 52 -3.84 -3.12 -20.55
C THR A 52 -4.62 -4.04 -21.50
N GLY A 53 -4.77 -3.66 -22.78
CA GLY A 53 -5.44 -4.50 -23.78
C GLY A 53 -6.97 -4.58 -23.65
N ARG A 54 -7.60 -3.54 -23.08
CA ARG A 54 -9.06 -3.48 -22.82
C ARG A 54 -9.93 -3.76 -24.05
N ALA A 55 -9.47 -3.37 -25.24
CA ALA A 55 -10.18 -3.64 -26.50
C ALA A 55 -10.44 -5.14 -26.72
N GLY A 56 -9.42 -5.98 -26.51
CA GLY A 56 -9.54 -7.44 -26.67
C GLY A 56 -10.39 -8.12 -25.61
N LEU A 57 -10.70 -7.41 -24.52
CA LEU A 57 -11.56 -7.87 -23.42
C LEU A 57 -13.00 -7.35 -23.54
N GLY A 58 -13.35 -6.71 -24.67
CA GLY A 58 -14.67 -6.09 -24.86
C GLY A 58 -14.91 -4.82 -24.04
N GLY A 59 -13.86 -4.28 -23.41
CA GLY A 59 -13.91 -3.11 -22.54
C GLY A 59 -13.90 -1.76 -23.26
N ILE A 60 -13.85 -1.76 -24.60
CA ILE A 60 -13.99 -0.57 -25.44
C ILE A 60 -15.15 -0.84 -26.41
N GLN A 61 -16.21 -0.05 -26.32
CA GLN A 61 -17.41 -0.21 -27.15
C GLN A 61 -17.83 1.14 -27.74
N PHE A 62 -18.29 1.16 -28.99
CA PHE A 62 -18.77 2.37 -29.66
C PHE A 62 -20.29 2.46 -29.55
N ALA A 63 -20.87 3.65 -29.44
CA ALA A 63 -22.32 3.85 -29.50
C ALA A 63 -22.64 5.02 -30.41
N ASP A 64 -23.58 4.85 -31.33
CA ASP A 64 -23.97 5.90 -32.28
C ASP A 64 -25.12 6.76 -31.72
N THR A 65 -25.82 6.28 -30.68
CA THR A 65 -26.91 7.02 -30.01
C THR A 65 -26.79 6.99 -28.48
N PRO A 66 -27.41 7.94 -27.76
CA PRO A 66 -27.39 7.92 -26.30
C PRO A 66 -28.08 6.71 -25.66
N ALA A 67 -29.13 6.17 -26.27
CA ALA A 67 -29.80 4.95 -25.80
C ALA A 67 -28.89 3.71 -25.95
N GLU A 68 -28.09 3.66 -27.01
CA GLU A 68 -27.08 2.61 -27.19
C GLU A 68 -25.95 2.75 -26.16
N ALA A 69 -25.54 3.98 -25.84
CA ALA A 69 -24.55 4.24 -24.78
C ALA A 69 -25.05 3.76 -23.41
N GLU A 70 -26.32 4.01 -23.07
CA GLU A 70 -26.96 3.50 -21.84
C GLU A 70 -26.89 1.97 -21.77
N THR A 71 -27.32 1.30 -22.84
CA THR A 71 -27.35 -0.17 -22.91
C THR A 71 -25.95 -0.77 -22.76
N LYS A 72 -24.96 -0.18 -23.43
CA LYS A 72 -23.56 -0.65 -23.37
C LYS A 72 -22.94 -0.39 -22.00
N ALA A 73 -23.22 0.76 -21.39
CA ALA A 73 -22.78 1.06 -20.03
C ALA A 73 -23.35 0.06 -19.01
N ALA A 74 -24.62 -0.34 -19.15
CA ALA A 74 -25.25 -1.35 -18.30
C ALA A 74 -24.58 -2.73 -18.42
N ALA A 75 -24.06 -3.09 -19.60
CA ALA A 75 -23.31 -4.33 -19.80
C ALA A 75 -21.86 -4.26 -19.28
N LEU A 76 -21.24 -3.07 -19.35
CA LEU A 76 -19.86 -2.86 -18.93
C LEU A 76 -19.71 -2.68 -17.42
N LEU A 77 -20.62 -1.94 -16.77
CA LEU A 77 -20.60 -1.73 -15.32
C LEU A 77 -20.89 -3.04 -14.58
N GLY A 78 -20.06 -3.36 -13.60
CA GLY A 78 -20.09 -4.63 -12.87
C GLY A 78 -19.40 -5.79 -13.59
N MET A 79 -18.92 -5.61 -14.84
CA MET A 79 -18.13 -6.62 -15.54
C MET A 79 -16.84 -6.92 -14.78
N LYS A 80 -16.52 -8.21 -14.61
CA LYS A 80 -15.25 -8.65 -14.04
C LYS A 80 -14.18 -8.74 -15.13
N VAL A 81 -13.08 -8.01 -14.96
CA VAL A 81 -11.94 -7.98 -15.87
C VAL A 81 -10.69 -8.36 -15.10
N LYS A 82 -10.22 -9.59 -15.28
CA LYS A 82 -9.17 -10.19 -14.43
C LYS A 82 -9.57 -10.10 -12.95
N ASN A 83 -8.79 -9.38 -12.14
CA ASN A 83 -9.03 -9.18 -10.71
C ASN A 83 -9.79 -7.87 -10.39
N TYR A 84 -10.28 -7.16 -11.41
CA TYR A 84 -10.98 -5.89 -11.25
C TYR A 84 -12.48 -6.05 -11.57
N VAL A 85 -13.30 -5.26 -10.88
CA VAL A 85 -14.70 -5.03 -11.24
C VAL A 85 -14.80 -3.63 -11.83
N VAL A 86 -15.50 -3.50 -12.95
CA VAL A 86 -15.70 -2.21 -13.61
C VAL A 86 -16.73 -1.39 -12.84
N GLU A 87 -16.27 -0.39 -12.09
CA GLU A 87 -17.15 0.54 -11.34
C GLU A 87 -17.48 1.81 -12.13
N ARG A 88 -16.65 2.14 -13.14
CA ARG A 88 -16.76 3.37 -13.92
C ARG A 88 -16.46 3.13 -15.39
N VAL A 89 -17.12 3.91 -16.24
CA VAL A 89 -16.92 3.91 -17.69
C VAL A 89 -16.68 5.34 -18.16
N LEU A 90 -15.62 5.55 -18.93
CA LEU A 90 -15.32 6.82 -19.60
C LEU A 90 -16.10 6.87 -20.92
N VAL A 91 -16.92 7.91 -21.10
CA VAL A 91 -17.72 8.15 -22.30
C VAL A 91 -17.16 9.38 -23.02
N GLU A 92 -16.65 9.19 -24.23
CA GLU A 92 -15.95 10.21 -25.02
C GLU A 92 -16.44 10.26 -26.45
N GLU A 93 -16.19 11.37 -27.15
CA GLU A 93 -16.45 11.45 -28.59
C GLU A 93 -15.69 10.37 -29.39
N LYS A 94 -16.38 9.79 -30.38
CA LYS A 94 -15.76 8.89 -31.36
C LYS A 94 -14.96 9.71 -32.36
N LEU A 95 -13.64 9.50 -32.39
CA LEU A 95 -12.74 10.19 -33.30
C LEU A 95 -12.78 9.59 -34.72
N ALA A 96 -12.73 10.45 -35.74
CA ALA A 96 -12.49 10.06 -37.13
C ALA A 96 -10.98 9.97 -37.38
N ILE A 97 -10.41 8.80 -37.15
CA ILE A 97 -8.96 8.53 -37.15
C ILE A 97 -8.42 8.47 -38.59
N GLU A 98 -7.39 9.29 -38.90
CA GLU A 98 -6.61 9.22 -40.14
C GLU A 98 -5.31 8.43 -39.93
N ALA A 99 -4.64 8.64 -38.79
CA ALA A 99 -3.41 7.94 -38.42
C ALA A 99 -3.28 7.75 -36.91
N GLU A 100 -2.55 6.71 -36.52
CA GLU A 100 -2.23 6.39 -35.13
C GLU A 100 -0.72 6.36 -34.92
N TYR A 101 -0.28 6.95 -33.82
CA TYR A 101 1.09 7.02 -33.36
C TYR A 101 1.20 6.48 -31.92
N PHE A 102 2.42 6.35 -31.45
CA PHE A 102 2.72 6.04 -30.06
C PHE A 102 3.65 7.10 -29.50
N ALA A 103 3.39 7.56 -28.27
CA ALA A 103 4.33 8.39 -27.52
C ALA A 103 4.37 7.93 -26.07
N GLY A 104 5.56 7.67 -25.54
CA GLY A 104 5.72 7.29 -24.15
C GLY A 104 7.03 7.82 -23.56
N ILE A 105 7.02 8.07 -22.26
CA ILE A 105 8.21 8.41 -21.48
C ILE A 105 8.28 7.42 -20.33
N VAL A 106 9.43 6.78 -20.17
CA VAL A 106 9.71 5.81 -19.11
C VAL A 106 11.03 6.16 -18.43
N MET A 107 11.18 5.83 -17.15
CA MET A 107 12.49 5.93 -16.50
C MET A 107 13.40 4.80 -16.98
N ASP A 108 14.55 5.14 -17.55
CA ASP A 108 15.58 4.19 -17.96
C ASP A 108 16.59 4.03 -16.81
N ASP A 109 16.58 2.85 -16.18
CA ASP A 109 17.41 2.56 -15.00
C ASP A 109 18.90 2.45 -15.34
N GLU A 110 19.25 2.06 -16.57
CA GLU A 110 20.64 1.94 -17.03
C GLU A 110 21.23 3.32 -17.31
N ALA A 111 20.50 4.14 -18.08
CA ALA A 111 20.89 5.51 -18.39
C ALA A 111 20.67 6.48 -17.22
N LYS A 112 19.89 6.08 -16.21
CA LYS A 112 19.48 6.90 -15.05
C LYS A 112 18.81 8.21 -15.46
N ALA A 113 17.98 8.14 -16.51
CA ALA A 113 17.35 9.30 -17.11
C ALA A 113 15.97 8.94 -17.71
N PRO A 114 15.05 9.90 -17.85
CA PRO A 114 13.81 9.68 -18.58
C PRO A 114 14.12 9.41 -20.06
N LEU A 115 13.52 8.36 -20.61
CA LEU A 115 13.63 7.96 -22.01
C LEU A 115 12.30 8.24 -22.71
N LEU A 116 12.33 9.14 -23.70
CA LEU A 116 11.24 9.30 -24.66
C LEU A 116 11.32 8.19 -25.71
N VAL A 117 10.19 7.54 -25.95
CA VAL A 117 9.96 6.59 -27.03
C VAL A 117 8.81 7.11 -27.89
N PHE A 118 9.05 7.28 -29.18
CA PHE A 118 8.03 7.73 -30.14
C PHE A 118 7.99 6.77 -31.33
N SER A 119 6.80 6.47 -31.82
CA SER A 119 6.63 5.70 -33.05
C SER A 119 5.65 6.35 -34.02
N SER A 120 6.00 6.36 -35.31
CA SER A 120 5.12 6.84 -36.37
C SER A 120 3.96 5.89 -36.70
N VAL A 121 3.87 4.76 -35.99
CA VAL A 121 2.76 3.81 -36.04
C VAL A 121 2.37 3.46 -34.61
N GLY A 122 1.08 3.53 -34.29
CA GLY A 122 0.50 3.19 -32.99
C GLY A 122 -0.55 2.08 -33.09
N GLY A 123 -1.39 1.98 -32.07
CA GLY A 123 -2.55 1.06 -32.02
C GLY A 123 -2.21 -0.38 -31.62
N THR A 124 -0.92 -0.70 -31.48
CA THR A 124 -0.40 -1.99 -30.99
C THR A 124 0.70 -1.75 -29.94
N GLY A 125 1.15 -2.79 -29.24
CA GLY A 125 2.19 -2.66 -28.21
C GLY A 125 3.52 -2.19 -28.77
N ILE A 126 4.21 -1.30 -28.07
CA ILE A 126 5.48 -0.71 -28.54
C ILE A 126 6.58 -1.76 -28.73
N GLU A 127 6.56 -2.85 -27.97
CA GLU A 127 7.48 -3.98 -28.10
C GLU A 127 7.27 -4.76 -29.39
N GLU A 128 6.02 -4.87 -29.85
CA GLU A 128 5.71 -5.48 -31.14
C GLU A 128 6.17 -4.57 -32.28
N ILE A 129 5.87 -3.26 -32.18
CA ILE A 129 6.27 -2.28 -33.18
C ILE A 129 7.80 -2.22 -33.28
N ALA A 130 8.52 -2.19 -32.17
CA ALA A 130 9.98 -2.18 -32.15
C ALA A 130 10.59 -3.45 -32.78
N ARG A 131 9.93 -4.61 -32.68
CA ARG A 131 10.39 -5.85 -33.33
C ARG A 131 10.08 -5.89 -34.83
N ARG A 132 8.88 -5.47 -35.23
CA ARG A 132 8.40 -5.59 -36.62
C ARG A 132 8.81 -4.41 -37.50
N ARG A 133 8.91 -3.22 -36.92
CA ARG A 133 9.18 -1.94 -37.59
C ARG A 133 10.12 -1.06 -36.75
N PRO A 134 11.35 -1.52 -36.49
CA PRO A 134 12.32 -0.78 -35.67
C PRO A 134 12.66 0.60 -36.25
N ASP A 135 12.60 0.77 -37.57
CA ASP A 135 12.81 2.03 -38.29
C ASP A 135 11.76 3.10 -37.95
N ARG A 136 10.60 2.69 -37.42
CA ARG A 136 9.52 3.60 -37.04
C ARG A 136 9.60 4.06 -35.59
N VAL A 137 10.46 3.44 -34.78
CA VAL A 137 10.61 3.75 -33.35
C VAL A 137 11.86 4.57 -33.12
N VAL A 138 11.70 5.74 -32.51
CA VAL A 138 12.79 6.64 -32.15
C VAL A 138 12.87 6.75 -30.63
N ARG A 139 14.08 6.62 -30.10
CA ARG A 139 14.41 6.71 -28.68
C ARG A 139 15.26 7.96 -28.42
N ARG A 140 14.95 8.71 -27.37
CA ARG A 140 15.70 9.90 -26.96
C ARG A 140 15.73 10.03 -25.44
N LEU A 141 16.92 9.98 -24.86
CA LEU A 141 17.12 10.35 -23.46
C LEU A 141 16.85 11.85 -23.26
N ILE A 142 16.16 12.17 -22.17
CA ILE A 142 15.82 13.53 -21.77
C ILE A 142 16.77 13.94 -20.65
N ASP A 143 17.41 15.10 -20.80
CA ASP A 143 18.23 15.67 -19.72
C ASP A 143 17.33 16.19 -18.59
N VAL A 144 17.57 15.73 -17.37
CA VAL A 144 16.75 16.08 -16.19
C VAL A 144 16.88 17.55 -15.77
N ARG A 145 17.92 18.26 -16.18
CA ARG A 145 18.12 19.68 -15.86
C ARG A 145 17.43 20.57 -16.87
N THR A 146 17.54 20.24 -18.16
CA THR A 146 17.02 21.08 -19.24
C THR A 146 15.64 20.67 -19.77
N GLY A 147 15.20 19.44 -19.48
CA GLY A 147 14.00 18.86 -20.08
C GLY A 147 14.18 18.58 -21.58
N LEU A 148 13.09 18.17 -22.22
CA LEU A 148 13.05 17.95 -23.67
C LEU A 148 12.91 19.30 -24.39
N ARG A 149 13.87 19.67 -25.23
CA ARG A 149 13.81 20.91 -26.02
C ARG A 149 13.03 20.69 -27.32
N GLY A 150 12.36 21.74 -27.80
CA GLY A 150 11.53 21.66 -29.01
C GLY A 150 12.29 21.17 -30.26
N PHE A 151 13.56 21.54 -30.43
CA PHE A 151 14.38 21.04 -31.55
C PHE A 151 14.70 19.54 -31.43
N GLU A 152 14.80 19.02 -30.20
CA GLU A 152 15.02 17.59 -29.96
C GLU A 152 13.76 16.80 -30.29
N ALA A 153 12.60 17.28 -29.84
CA ALA A 153 11.29 16.72 -30.19
C ALA A 153 11.09 16.71 -31.72
N LEU A 154 11.44 17.81 -32.40
CA LEU A 154 11.40 17.91 -33.86
C LEU A 154 12.27 16.84 -34.53
N ASN A 155 13.50 16.66 -34.04
CA ASN A 155 14.39 15.63 -34.56
C ASN A 155 13.84 14.21 -34.33
N VAL A 156 13.18 13.96 -33.19
CA VAL A 156 12.53 12.67 -32.89
C VAL A 156 11.42 12.39 -33.91
N VAL A 157 10.51 13.33 -34.11
CA VAL A 157 9.38 13.16 -35.05
C VAL A 157 9.89 12.99 -36.48
N ARG A 158 10.87 13.79 -36.94
CA ARG A 158 11.45 13.64 -38.28
C ARG A 158 12.12 12.28 -38.49
N LYS A 159 12.88 11.80 -37.50
CA LYS A 159 13.58 10.50 -37.59
C LYS A 159 12.62 9.31 -37.69
N SER A 160 11.39 9.44 -37.19
CA SER A 160 10.36 8.41 -37.34
C SER A 160 9.75 8.34 -38.75
N GLY A 161 10.16 9.26 -39.65
CA GLY A 161 9.67 9.35 -41.02
C GLY A 161 8.43 10.24 -41.19
N ILE A 162 8.04 11.01 -40.16
CA ILE A 162 6.93 11.96 -40.25
C ILE A 162 7.43 13.30 -40.81
N SER A 163 6.69 13.84 -41.76
CA SER A 163 6.93 15.13 -42.40
C SER A 163 5.62 15.92 -42.60
N GLY A 164 5.73 17.17 -43.04
CA GLY A 164 4.56 17.99 -43.39
C GLY A 164 3.83 18.56 -42.17
N PRO A 165 2.51 18.82 -42.28
CA PRO A 165 1.74 19.57 -41.28
C PRO A 165 1.72 18.96 -39.87
N ALA A 166 1.86 17.63 -39.75
CA ALA A 166 1.87 16.93 -38.47
C ALA A 166 3.18 17.12 -37.67
N LEU A 167 4.26 17.57 -38.32
CA LEU A 167 5.58 17.61 -37.72
C LEU A 167 5.65 18.54 -36.50
N VAL A 168 5.20 19.78 -36.65
CA VAL A 168 5.27 20.79 -35.58
C VAL A 168 4.32 20.44 -34.42
N PRO A 169 3.03 20.10 -34.63
CA PRO A 169 2.13 19.78 -33.53
C PRO A 169 2.54 18.51 -32.76
N LEU A 170 3.06 17.48 -33.44
CA LEU A 170 3.60 16.31 -32.74
C LEU A 170 4.81 16.67 -31.88
N SER A 171 5.70 17.53 -32.38
CA SER A 171 6.89 17.96 -31.63
C SER A 171 6.53 18.79 -30.39
N ASP A 172 5.55 19.68 -30.51
CA ASP A 172 4.98 20.43 -29.39
C ASP A 172 4.34 19.47 -28.37
N LEU A 173 3.59 18.48 -28.84
CA LEU A 173 2.98 17.46 -27.98
C LEU A 173 4.02 16.67 -27.19
N LEU A 174 5.10 16.20 -27.83
CA LEU A 174 6.16 15.46 -27.13
C LEU A 174 6.84 16.32 -26.05
N THR A 175 7.03 17.61 -26.33
CA THR A 175 7.60 18.57 -25.39
C THR A 175 6.69 18.76 -24.17
N LYS A 176 5.39 18.94 -24.40
CA LYS A 176 4.37 19.04 -23.33
C LYS A 176 4.24 17.75 -22.54
N LEU A 177 4.27 16.59 -23.20
CA LEU A 177 4.22 15.28 -22.54
C LEU A 177 5.40 15.11 -21.57
N ALA A 178 6.61 15.54 -21.97
CA ALA A 178 7.78 15.52 -21.10
C ALA A 178 7.63 16.46 -19.89
N ALA A 179 7.03 17.63 -20.07
CA ALA A 179 6.74 18.54 -18.97
C ALA A 179 5.69 17.95 -18.01
N ILE A 180 4.62 17.35 -18.53
CA ILE A 180 3.58 16.68 -17.73
C ILE A 180 4.16 15.52 -16.93
N ALA A 181 4.95 14.64 -17.58
CA ALA A 181 5.60 13.52 -16.92
C ALA A 181 6.46 13.98 -15.73
N ARG A 182 7.21 15.07 -15.91
CA ARG A 182 8.02 15.66 -14.84
C ARG A 182 7.18 16.26 -13.72
N ASN A 183 6.14 17.02 -14.06
CA ASN A 183 5.32 17.74 -13.07
C ASN A 183 4.45 16.80 -12.23
N ALA A 184 4.08 15.64 -12.77
CA ALA A 184 3.31 14.61 -12.08
C ALA A 184 4.17 13.51 -11.45
N ASP A 185 5.50 13.65 -11.47
CA ASP A 185 6.47 12.62 -11.02
C ASP A 185 6.16 11.24 -11.58
N ALA A 186 5.86 11.23 -12.88
CA ALA A 186 5.53 10.03 -13.58
C ALA A 186 6.79 9.16 -13.70
N ARG A 187 6.66 7.91 -13.27
CA ARG A 187 7.63 6.86 -13.57
C ARG A 187 7.46 6.35 -15.00
N SER A 188 6.23 6.40 -15.50
CA SER A 188 5.92 6.22 -16.91
C SER A 188 4.67 6.97 -17.33
N VAL A 189 4.66 7.49 -18.55
CA VAL A 189 3.44 7.94 -19.24
C VAL A 189 3.43 7.35 -20.64
N GLU A 190 2.31 6.79 -21.07
CA GLU A 190 2.14 6.16 -22.37
C GLU A 190 0.82 6.62 -23.01
N ILE A 191 0.90 7.17 -24.23
CA ILE A 191 -0.24 7.54 -25.06
C ILE A 191 -0.28 6.57 -26.25
N ASN A 192 -1.24 5.65 -26.21
CA ASN A 192 -1.42 4.64 -27.25
C ASN A 192 -2.90 4.26 -27.46
N PRO A 193 -3.57 4.74 -28.53
CA PRO A 193 -2.99 5.51 -29.62
C PRO A 193 -2.94 7.03 -29.34
N LEU A 194 -1.89 7.67 -29.85
CA LEU A 194 -1.90 9.09 -30.17
C LEU A 194 -2.49 9.26 -31.57
N VAL A 195 -3.63 9.92 -31.70
CA VAL A 195 -4.42 9.97 -32.94
C VAL A 195 -4.18 11.26 -33.69
N ARG A 196 -4.04 11.18 -35.02
CA ARG A 196 -4.33 12.27 -35.94
C ARG A 196 -5.68 12.01 -36.61
N THR A 197 -6.59 12.96 -36.51
CA THR A 197 -7.93 12.88 -37.12
C THR A 197 -7.91 13.39 -38.57
N VAL A 198 -8.96 13.05 -39.32
CA VAL A 198 -9.13 13.49 -40.73
C VAL A 198 -9.18 15.01 -40.91
N ASP A 199 -9.59 15.75 -39.87
CA ASP A 199 -9.58 17.22 -39.83
C ASP A 199 -8.24 17.81 -39.36
N GLY A 200 -7.22 16.95 -39.17
CA GLY A 200 -5.85 17.35 -38.85
C GLY A 200 -5.55 17.59 -37.37
N ARG A 201 -6.52 17.41 -36.45
CA ARG A 201 -6.26 17.51 -35.01
C ARG A 201 -5.40 16.34 -34.53
N ILE A 202 -4.57 16.59 -33.51
CA ILE A 202 -3.77 15.56 -32.84
C ILE A 202 -4.26 15.44 -31.40
N LEU A 203 -4.73 14.26 -31.01
CA LEU A 203 -5.33 14.01 -29.71
C LEU A 203 -4.77 12.74 -29.06
N ALA A 204 -4.56 12.78 -27.75
CA ALA A 204 -4.26 11.61 -26.95
C ALA A 204 -5.54 10.80 -26.72
N ALA A 205 -5.78 9.79 -27.56
CA ALA A 205 -7.01 9.01 -27.52
C ALA A 205 -7.04 8.04 -26.32
N ASP A 206 -5.89 7.57 -25.85
CA ASP A 206 -5.72 6.82 -24.61
C ASP A 206 -4.48 7.34 -23.86
N CYS A 207 -4.44 7.18 -22.54
CA CYS A 207 -3.27 7.52 -21.73
C CYS A 207 -3.19 6.62 -20.49
N HIS A 208 -2.04 5.98 -20.31
CA HIS A 208 -1.67 5.27 -19.11
C HIS A 208 -0.53 6.01 -18.42
N LEU A 209 -0.81 6.61 -17.26
CA LEU A 209 0.15 7.34 -16.44
C LEU A 209 0.34 6.63 -15.09
N VAL A 210 1.60 6.43 -14.74
CA VAL A 210 2.03 5.80 -13.49
C VAL A 210 2.92 6.78 -12.73
N VAL A 211 2.57 7.07 -11.49
CA VAL A 211 3.26 8.03 -10.62
C VAL A 211 4.22 7.27 -9.68
N ASP A 212 5.32 7.92 -9.30
CA ASP A 212 6.18 7.43 -8.23
C ASP A 212 5.40 7.40 -6.90
N ASP A 213 5.34 6.23 -6.26
CA ASP A 213 4.67 6.02 -4.97
C ASP A 213 5.18 6.99 -3.90
N TYR A 214 6.48 7.31 -3.93
CA TYR A 214 7.10 8.24 -3.00
C TYR A 214 6.75 9.71 -3.26
N ALA A 215 6.18 10.05 -4.42
CA ALA A 215 5.75 11.40 -4.74
C ALA A 215 4.25 11.62 -4.48
N VAL A 216 3.46 10.60 -4.16
CA VAL A 216 1.99 10.77 -4.03
C VAL A 216 1.60 11.82 -2.98
N TYR A 217 2.34 11.95 -1.88
CA TYR A 217 2.03 12.91 -0.81
C TYR A 217 2.05 14.39 -1.26
N ARG A 218 2.79 14.72 -2.33
CA ARG A 218 2.85 16.07 -2.93
C ARG A 218 1.86 16.26 -4.08
N HIS A 219 1.06 15.24 -4.37
CA HIS A 219 0.06 15.22 -5.44
C HIS A 219 -1.36 14.88 -4.92
N PRO A 220 -1.89 15.60 -3.92
CA PRO A 220 -3.22 15.33 -3.38
C PRO A 220 -4.34 15.47 -4.44
N GLU A 221 -4.12 16.30 -5.47
CA GLU A 221 -5.03 16.51 -6.59
C GLU A 221 -5.30 15.24 -7.42
N LEU A 222 -4.39 14.25 -7.36
CA LEU A 222 -4.54 13.01 -8.11
C LEU A 222 -5.58 12.05 -7.51
N GLY A 223 -6.00 12.27 -6.26
CA GLY A 223 -6.98 11.42 -5.59
C GLY A 223 -6.52 9.96 -5.42
N ILE A 224 -5.20 9.73 -5.34
CA ILE A 224 -4.63 8.41 -5.07
C ILE A 224 -4.81 8.11 -3.57
N GLU A 225 -5.69 7.16 -3.27
CA GLU A 225 -5.99 6.79 -1.88
C GLU A 225 -4.85 5.98 -1.24
N ILE A 226 -4.19 5.11 -2.01
CA ILE A 226 -3.08 4.28 -1.53
C ILE A 226 -1.91 4.41 -2.49
N ALA A 227 -0.78 4.92 -1.98
CA ALA A 227 0.48 5.03 -2.71
C ALA A 227 1.25 3.69 -2.74
N ARG A 228 0.63 2.64 -3.27
CA ARG A 228 1.25 1.30 -3.40
C ARG A 228 0.82 0.63 -4.69
N GLU A 229 1.65 -0.30 -5.16
CA GLU A 229 1.27 -1.19 -6.26
C GLU A 229 0.30 -2.26 -5.81
N PHE A 230 -0.77 -2.45 -6.58
CA PHE A 230 -1.63 -3.62 -6.48
C PHE A 230 -1.98 -4.12 -7.88
N ASP A 231 -2.10 -5.42 -8.03
CA ASP A 231 -2.61 -6.10 -9.22
C ASP A 231 -4.14 -6.31 -9.19
N ARG A 232 -4.77 -5.85 -8.11
CA ARG A 232 -6.21 -5.82 -7.84
C ARG A 232 -6.58 -4.53 -7.07
N PRO A 233 -7.85 -4.17 -6.93
CA PRO A 233 -8.22 -3.12 -5.97
C PRO A 233 -7.75 -3.49 -4.56
N PRO A 234 -7.30 -2.51 -3.75
CA PRO A 234 -6.85 -2.80 -2.40
C PRO A 234 -8.02 -3.25 -1.53
N THR A 235 -7.77 -4.29 -0.74
CA THR A 235 -8.75 -4.83 0.21
C THR A 235 -9.04 -3.82 1.32
N GLU A 236 -10.12 -4.04 2.06
CA GLU A 236 -10.42 -3.22 3.23
C GLU A 236 -9.33 -3.29 4.30
N LEU A 237 -8.72 -4.47 4.52
CA LEU A 237 -7.65 -4.61 5.50
C LEU A 237 -6.38 -3.88 5.06
N GLU A 238 -6.06 -3.88 3.76
CA GLU A 238 -4.95 -3.10 3.20
C GLU A 238 -5.17 -1.59 3.35
N ARG A 239 -6.41 -1.11 3.14
CA ARG A 239 -6.80 0.29 3.40
C ARG A 239 -6.65 0.66 4.87
N ILE A 240 -7.07 -0.22 5.77
CA ILE A 240 -6.92 -0.03 7.22
C ILE A 240 -5.44 0.06 7.60
N ALA A 241 -4.61 -0.86 7.08
CA ALA A 241 -3.17 -0.87 7.32
C ALA A 241 -2.49 0.42 6.80
N TYR A 242 -2.86 0.87 5.60
CA TYR A 242 -2.30 2.09 5.02
C TYR A 242 -2.63 3.35 5.83
N LYS A 243 -3.85 3.47 6.36
CA LYS A 243 -4.26 4.60 7.22
C LYS A 243 -3.43 4.71 8.51
N VAL A 244 -2.90 3.59 9.01
CA VAL A 244 -1.97 3.59 10.15
C VAL A 244 -0.61 4.15 9.73
N GLU A 245 -0.12 3.74 8.56
CA GLU A 245 1.20 4.10 8.07
C GLU A 245 1.29 5.55 7.59
N GLU A 246 0.24 6.06 6.91
CA GLU A 246 0.29 7.38 6.23
C GLU A 246 0.63 8.54 7.18
N LYS A 247 0.33 8.40 8.48
CA LYS A 247 0.48 9.46 9.51
C LYS A 247 1.65 9.25 10.47
N ASP A 248 2.36 8.13 10.38
CA ASP A 248 3.49 7.83 11.27
C ASP A 248 4.73 7.54 10.44
N HIS A 249 5.67 8.48 10.39
CA HIS A 249 6.91 8.32 9.62
C HIS A 249 8.05 7.65 10.42
N ARG A 250 7.78 7.13 11.63
CA ARG A 250 8.77 6.45 12.47
C ARG A 250 8.90 4.99 12.05
N GLY A 251 9.82 4.73 11.14
CA GLY A 251 9.97 3.41 10.50
C GLY A 251 8.83 3.11 9.52
N THR A 252 8.90 1.94 8.89
CA THR A 252 7.96 1.48 7.86
C THR A 252 6.95 0.51 8.46
N PHE A 253 5.71 0.56 7.97
CA PHE A 253 4.71 -0.50 8.08
C PHE A 253 4.11 -0.77 6.71
N TYR A 254 4.70 -1.72 6.01
CA TYR A 254 4.17 -2.26 4.76
C TYR A 254 3.27 -3.46 5.07
N PHE A 255 2.17 -3.60 4.33
CA PHE A 255 1.22 -4.69 4.45
C PHE A 255 0.53 -4.89 3.09
N LEU A 256 0.51 -6.14 2.64
CA LEU A 256 -0.14 -6.59 1.41
C LEU A 256 -0.73 -7.98 1.68
N GLN A 257 -2.00 -8.20 1.35
CA GLN A 257 -2.58 -9.54 1.44
C GLN A 257 -2.18 -10.36 0.21
N MET A 258 -1.63 -11.54 0.45
CA MET A 258 -1.04 -12.42 -0.56
C MET A 258 -1.99 -13.57 -0.95
N ALA A 259 -2.72 -14.12 0.02
CA ALA A 259 -3.65 -15.22 -0.21
C ALA A 259 -5.09 -14.73 -0.10
N ASP A 260 -5.79 -14.68 -1.23
CA ASP A 260 -7.22 -14.35 -1.27
C ASP A 260 -8.10 -15.56 -0.90
N GLN A 261 -7.59 -16.79 -1.09
CA GLN A 261 -8.27 -18.05 -0.79
C GLN A 261 -7.26 -19.09 -0.30
N SER A 262 -7.56 -19.72 0.83
CA SER A 262 -6.83 -20.88 1.35
C SER A 262 -7.81 -22.02 1.60
N GLU A 263 -7.44 -23.22 1.18
CA GLU A 263 -8.15 -24.43 1.53
C GLU A 263 -8.00 -24.72 3.04
N PRO A 264 -8.98 -25.36 3.69
CA PRO A 264 -8.91 -25.66 5.12
C PRO A 264 -7.65 -26.43 5.54
N ASP A 265 -7.07 -27.22 4.63
CA ASP A 265 -5.87 -28.02 4.89
C ASP A 265 -4.56 -27.24 4.72
N ASP A 266 -4.59 -26.04 4.13
CA ASP A 266 -3.40 -25.24 3.89
C ASP A 266 -2.72 -24.83 5.21
N LEU A 267 -1.39 -24.81 5.22
CA LEU A 267 -0.61 -24.25 6.33
C LEU A 267 -0.50 -22.73 6.17
N LEU A 268 -1.62 -22.04 6.33
CA LEU A 268 -1.68 -20.58 6.22
C LEU A 268 -1.05 -19.91 7.45
N ILE A 269 -0.08 -19.03 7.24
CA ILE A 269 0.61 -18.30 8.31
C ILE A 269 0.58 -16.79 8.08
N GLY A 270 0.54 -16.03 9.18
CA GLY A 270 0.80 -14.59 9.13
C GLY A 270 2.30 -14.33 9.07
N PHE A 271 2.77 -13.48 8.17
CA PHE A 271 4.19 -13.25 7.94
C PHE A 271 4.60 -11.80 8.24
N HIS A 272 5.43 -11.63 9.26
CA HIS A 272 5.88 -10.34 9.77
C HIS A 272 7.38 -10.13 9.56
N GLY A 273 7.73 -9.55 8.42
CA GLY A 273 9.08 -9.23 8.01
C GLY A 273 9.70 -8.03 8.74
N ALA A 274 11.03 -8.01 8.81
CA ALA A 274 11.82 -6.84 9.19
C ALA A 274 13.02 -6.64 8.23
N GLY A 275 12.82 -5.76 7.26
CA GLY A 275 13.78 -5.36 6.23
C GLY A 275 13.61 -6.18 4.94
N GLY A 276 13.26 -5.50 3.84
CA GLY A 276 12.86 -6.12 2.56
C GLY A 276 13.65 -7.36 2.13
N GLY A 277 14.97 -7.25 1.90
CA GLY A 277 15.78 -8.38 1.42
C GLY A 277 15.81 -9.59 2.37
N GLY A 278 15.90 -9.35 3.69
CA GLY A 278 15.92 -10.43 4.68
C GLY A 278 14.55 -11.07 4.91
N SER A 279 13.50 -10.26 4.84
CA SER A 279 12.11 -10.72 4.85
C SER A 279 11.85 -11.64 3.66
N MET A 280 12.24 -11.27 2.44
CA MET A 280 12.05 -12.12 1.25
C MET A 280 12.82 -13.45 1.36
N MET A 281 14.07 -13.45 1.84
CA MET A 281 14.81 -14.70 2.09
C MET A 281 14.10 -15.60 3.12
N SER A 282 13.53 -15.00 4.16
CA SER A 282 12.77 -15.73 5.17
C SER A 282 11.42 -16.24 4.64
N MET A 283 10.85 -15.51 3.69
CA MET A 283 9.66 -15.89 2.93
C MET A 283 9.93 -17.18 2.12
N ASP A 284 11.06 -17.23 1.42
CA ASP A 284 11.48 -18.42 0.67
C ASP A 284 11.66 -19.64 1.60
N ALA A 285 12.20 -19.43 2.80
CA ALA A 285 12.40 -20.49 3.78
C ALA A 285 11.08 -21.12 4.26
N VAL A 286 10.02 -20.31 4.47
CA VAL A 286 8.69 -20.84 4.84
C VAL A 286 7.96 -21.43 3.63
N LEU A 287 8.05 -20.82 2.46
CA LEU A 287 7.45 -21.35 1.22
C LEU A 287 8.06 -22.71 0.85
N ALA A 288 9.36 -22.89 0.99
CA ALA A 288 10.05 -24.16 0.78
C ALA A 288 9.59 -25.29 1.73
N ARG A 289 8.91 -24.95 2.82
CA ARG A 289 8.29 -25.89 3.76
C ARG A 289 6.81 -26.14 3.49
N GLY A 290 6.26 -25.58 2.42
CA GLY A 290 4.85 -25.75 2.06
C GLY A 290 3.90 -24.84 2.84
N PHE A 291 4.41 -23.83 3.57
CA PHE A 291 3.56 -22.81 4.13
C PHE A 291 2.93 -21.96 3.03
N LYS A 292 1.67 -21.58 3.22
CA LYS A 292 1.06 -20.47 2.49
C LYS A 292 1.13 -19.23 3.35
N ILE A 293 1.46 -18.11 2.75
CA ILE A 293 1.59 -16.84 3.45
C ILE A 293 0.32 -16.03 3.21
N ALA A 294 -0.36 -15.63 4.30
CA ALA A 294 -1.57 -14.84 4.23
C ALA A 294 -1.29 -13.41 3.73
N ASP A 295 -0.18 -12.85 4.16
CA ASP A 295 0.22 -11.47 3.92
C ASP A 295 1.73 -11.32 3.79
N TYR A 296 2.17 -10.27 3.12
CA TYR A 296 3.52 -9.75 3.28
C TYR A 296 3.46 -8.47 4.10
N CYS A 297 3.96 -8.55 5.34
CA CYS A 297 4.15 -7.39 6.20
C CYS A 297 5.65 -7.08 6.38
N ASP A 298 6.02 -5.80 6.39
CA ASP A 298 7.38 -5.34 6.72
C ASP A 298 7.34 -4.21 7.75
N THR A 299 8.02 -4.41 8.88
CA THR A 299 8.25 -3.38 9.92
C THR A 299 9.74 -3.06 10.08
N SER A 300 10.27 -2.33 9.10
CA SER A 300 11.67 -1.93 9.03
C SER A 300 11.91 -0.46 9.40
N GLY A 301 13.16 -0.01 9.45
CA GLY A 301 13.49 1.41 9.71
C GLY A 301 13.36 1.85 11.17
N ASN A 302 13.52 0.93 12.12
CA ASN A 302 13.41 1.16 13.57
C ASN A 302 12.03 1.69 14.02
N PRO A 303 10.93 0.98 13.71
CA PRO A 303 9.60 1.39 14.09
C PRO A 303 9.40 1.33 15.61
N PRO A 304 8.57 2.21 16.19
CA PRO A 304 8.21 2.12 17.61
C PRO A 304 7.39 0.85 17.88
N ALA A 305 7.40 0.41 19.14
CA ALA A 305 6.63 -0.76 19.56
C ALA A 305 5.12 -0.62 19.24
N SER A 306 4.59 0.61 19.28
CA SER A 306 3.20 0.89 18.88
C SER A 306 2.90 0.58 17.42
N LYS A 307 3.84 0.79 16.50
CA LYS A 307 3.66 0.47 15.09
C LYS A 307 3.73 -1.04 14.86
N VAL A 308 4.67 -1.73 15.50
CA VAL A 308 4.77 -3.20 15.47
C VAL A 308 3.50 -3.86 16.04
N TYR A 309 2.96 -3.31 17.15
CA TYR A 309 1.68 -3.74 17.71
C TYR A 309 0.56 -3.66 16.67
N ARG A 310 0.42 -2.53 15.98
CA ARG A 310 -0.64 -2.35 14.97
C ARG A 310 -0.47 -3.30 13.79
N ALA A 311 0.76 -3.49 13.31
CA ALA A 311 1.07 -4.46 12.27
C ALA A 311 0.64 -5.88 12.69
N ALA A 312 1.00 -6.31 13.89
CA ALA A 312 0.60 -7.61 14.42
C ALA A 312 -0.92 -7.76 14.53
N LYS A 313 -1.64 -6.73 14.99
CA LYS A 313 -3.11 -6.73 15.07
C LYS A 313 -3.77 -6.82 13.70
N VAL A 314 -3.22 -6.13 12.68
CA VAL A 314 -3.70 -6.23 11.29
C VAL A 314 -3.49 -7.65 10.76
N ILE A 315 -2.29 -8.21 10.91
CA ILE A 315 -1.98 -9.59 10.48
C ILE A 315 -2.95 -10.59 11.12
N LEU A 316 -3.13 -10.52 12.44
CA LEU A 316 -4.01 -11.39 13.21
C LEU A 316 -5.51 -11.13 12.95
N SER A 317 -5.86 -10.14 12.14
CA SER A 317 -7.26 -9.95 11.69
C SER A 317 -7.61 -10.78 10.47
N GLN A 318 -6.64 -11.51 9.90
CA GLN A 318 -6.89 -12.40 8.78
C GLN A 318 -7.42 -13.76 9.28
N PRO A 319 -8.49 -14.30 8.65
CA PRO A 319 -9.03 -15.60 9.03
C PRO A 319 -8.10 -16.75 8.59
N GLY A 320 -8.21 -17.90 9.25
CA GLY A 320 -7.56 -19.14 8.79
C GLY A 320 -6.09 -19.30 9.17
N LEU A 321 -5.48 -18.35 9.88
CA LEU A 321 -4.08 -18.46 10.30
C LEU A 321 -3.88 -19.65 11.25
N LYS A 322 -2.89 -20.49 10.96
CA LYS A 322 -2.46 -21.62 11.79
C LYS A 322 -1.13 -21.37 12.52
N GLY A 323 -0.41 -20.32 12.13
CA GLY A 323 0.84 -19.91 12.77
C GLY A 323 1.21 -18.47 12.45
N TYR A 324 2.17 -17.95 13.20
CA TYR A 324 2.70 -16.61 13.04
C TYR A 324 4.22 -16.68 12.92
N PHE A 325 4.76 -16.11 11.84
CA PHE A 325 6.19 -16.12 11.59
C PHE A 325 6.71 -14.69 11.50
N SER A 326 7.72 -14.35 12.29
CA SER A 326 8.44 -13.08 12.15
C SER A 326 9.91 -13.33 11.89
N SER A 327 10.49 -12.63 10.92
CA SER A 327 11.91 -12.77 10.59
C SER A 327 12.45 -11.55 9.83
N GLY A 328 13.73 -11.25 9.98
CA GLY A 328 14.44 -10.18 9.27
C GLY A 328 15.90 -10.52 9.00
N SER A 329 16.67 -9.63 8.36
CA SER A 329 18.07 -9.92 7.97
C SER A 329 19.09 -9.88 9.11
N GLY A 330 18.71 -9.47 10.32
CA GLY A 330 19.69 -9.06 11.33
C GLY A 330 19.93 -7.55 11.27
N VAL A 331 18.91 -6.75 11.62
CA VAL A 331 18.90 -5.30 11.34
C VAL A 331 19.80 -4.53 12.32
N ALA A 332 20.74 -3.74 11.77
CA ALA A 332 21.82 -3.13 12.55
C ALA A 332 21.38 -1.98 13.48
N SER A 333 20.43 -1.15 13.06
CA SER A 333 20.02 0.07 13.82
C SER A 333 18.60 0.00 14.36
N GLN A 334 17.89 -1.10 14.13
CA GLN A 334 16.54 -1.29 14.64
C GLN A 334 16.57 -2.07 15.94
N GLU A 335 16.02 -1.44 16.97
CA GLU A 335 15.98 -1.97 18.32
C GLU A 335 14.98 -3.11 18.43
N GLN A 336 15.47 -4.35 18.55
CA GLN A 336 14.61 -5.54 18.55
C GLN A 336 13.68 -5.60 19.75
N TYR A 337 14.03 -4.94 20.87
CA TYR A 337 13.13 -4.84 22.02
C TYR A 337 11.83 -4.09 21.67
N ASN A 338 11.82 -3.16 20.70
CA ASN A 338 10.58 -2.50 20.28
C ASN A 338 9.66 -3.50 19.59
N SER A 339 10.23 -4.35 18.72
CA SER A 339 9.49 -5.41 18.06
C SER A 339 8.92 -6.40 19.08
N ALA A 340 9.75 -6.87 20.03
CA ALA A 340 9.30 -7.75 21.09
C ALA A 340 8.17 -7.14 21.93
N ARG A 341 8.29 -5.86 22.35
CA ARG A 341 7.25 -5.18 23.14
C ARG A 341 5.93 -5.03 22.38
N GLY A 342 5.99 -4.67 21.09
CA GLY A 342 4.80 -4.58 20.24
C GLY A 342 4.08 -5.93 20.10
N LEU A 343 4.85 -7.00 19.87
CA LEU A 343 4.33 -8.37 19.75
C LEU A 343 3.77 -8.88 21.08
N VAL A 344 4.43 -8.62 22.22
CA VAL A 344 3.95 -8.99 23.56
C VAL A 344 2.57 -8.39 23.81
N LYS A 345 2.40 -7.08 23.58
CA LYS A 345 1.10 -6.42 23.78
C LYS A 345 0.03 -7.03 22.86
N ALA A 346 0.34 -7.20 21.58
CA ALA A 346 -0.62 -7.73 20.60
C ALA A 346 -1.04 -9.17 20.94
N PHE A 347 -0.09 -10.06 21.17
CA PHE A 347 -0.38 -11.48 21.42
C PHE A 347 -1.07 -11.71 22.76
N ALA A 348 -0.74 -10.90 23.77
CA ALA A 348 -1.38 -10.98 25.09
C ALA A 348 -2.81 -10.40 25.09
N GLU A 349 -3.13 -9.45 24.21
CA GLU A 349 -4.52 -9.00 24.00
C GLU A 349 -5.33 -9.98 23.13
N GLU A 350 -4.70 -10.58 22.12
CA GLU A 350 -5.33 -11.59 21.26
C GLU A 350 -5.44 -12.97 21.92
N ARG A 351 -4.77 -13.17 23.06
CA ARG A 351 -4.62 -14.47 23.73
C ARG A 351 -4.25 -15.56 22.72
N LEU A 352 -3.12 -15.34 22.03
CA LEU A 352 -2.72 -16.08 20.84
C LEU A 352 -2.79 -17.61 21.03
N ALA A 353 -3.63 -18.27 20.24
CA ALA A 353 -3.87 -19.71 20.30
C ALA A 353 -3.22 -20.50 19.14
N ILE A 354 -2.41 -19.82 18.34
CA ILE A 354 -1.59 -20.41 17.27
C ILE A 354 -0.11 -20.21 17.58
N PRO A 355 0.78 -21.12 17.17
CA PRO A 355 2.19 -21.00 17.50
C PRO A 355 2.84 -19.83 16.78
N ALA A 356 3.85 -19.23 17.41
CA ALA A 356 4.63 -18.17 16.81
C ALA A 356 6.13 -18.43 16.92
N VAL A 357 6.85 -18.24 15.81
CA VAL A 357 8.32 -18.27 15.76
C VAL A 357 8.80 -16.89 15.32
N LEU A 358 9.60 -16.26 16.19
CA LEU A 358 10.00 -14.86 16.06
C LEU A 358 11.53 -14.75 16.00
N ARG A 359 12.07 -14.66 14.80
CA ARG A 359 13.50 -14.43 14.57
C ARG A 359 13.81 -12.94 14.56
N LEU A 360 14.20 -12.42 15.72
CA LEU A 360 14.48 -11.01 15.98
C LEU A 360 15.99 -10.73 15.97
N GLY A 361 16.65 -11.02 14.86
CA GLY A 361 18.09 -10.79 14.73
C GLY A 361 18.44 -9.29 14.68
N GLY A 362 19.49 -8.87 15.39
CA GLY A 362 20.03 -7.51 15.29
C GLY A 362 20.32 -6.83 16.62
N ASN A 363 20.11 -5.50 16.69
CA ASN A 363 20.43 -4.74 17.90
C ASN A 363 19.54 -5.12 19.08
N CYS A 364 20.13 -5.35 20.25
CA CYS A 364 19.43 -5.76 21.46
C CYS A 364 18.56 -7.04 21.33
N GLU A 365 18.95 -7.97 20.45
CA GLU A 365 18.19 -9.21 20.22
C GLU A 365 18.07 -10.08 21.48
N GLU A 366 19.12 -10.15 22.32
CA GLU A 366 19.10 -10.91 23.57
C GLU A 366 18.02 -10.38 24.53
N GLU A 367 17.90 -9.05 24.64
CA GLU A 367 16.84 -8.42 25.42
C GLU A 367 15.47 -8.72 24.83
N ALA A 368 15.33 -8.65 23.50
CA ALA A 368 14.09 -8.94 22.80
C ALA A 368 13.62 -10.38 23.04
N ILE A 369 14.51 -11.37 22.89
CA ILE A 369 14.23 -12.79 23.15
C ILE A 369 13.84 -13.01 24.60
N ARG A 370 14.52 -12.34 25.55
CA ARG A 370 14.17 -12.39 26.98
C ARG A 370 12.77 -11.81 27.24
N ILE A 371 12.42 -10.68 26.63
CA ILE A 371 11.08 -10.06 26.75
C ILE A 371 10.00 -11.02 26.27
N LEU A 372 10.19 -11.64 25.09
CA LEU A 372 9.25 -12.62 24.54
C LEU A 372 9.12 -13.83 25.47
N SER A 373 10.26 -14.40 25.86
CA SER A 373 10.32 -15.61 26.69
C SER A 373 9.76 -15.39 28.09
N ALA A 374 9.85 -14.18 28.65
CA ALA A 374 9.34 -13.89 29.98
C ALA A 374 7.82 -13.61 30.00
N TYR A 375 7.30 -12.93 28.98
CA TYR A 375 5.94 -12.38 29.02
C TYR A 375 4.90 -13.14 28.19
N LEU A 376 5.31 -14.14 27.40
CA LEU A 376 4.41 -14.91 26.54
C LEU A 376 4.28 -16.39 26.93
N GLN A 377 4.76 -16.77 28.11
CA GLN A 377 4.71 -18.17 28.59
C GLN A 377 3.29 -18.67 28.86
N ASP A 378 2.40 -17.77 29.29
CA ASP A 378 1.03 -18.11 29.70
C ASP A 378 0.02 -18.12 28.54
N LEU A 379 0.50 -17.99 27.29
CA LEU A 379 -0.37 -18.02 26.12
C LEU A 379 -0.83 -19.46 25.81
N PRO A 380 -2.03 -19.64 25.21
CA PRO A 380 -2.52 -20.97 24.85
C PRO A 380 -1.60 -21.73 23.88
N ALA A 381 -0.89 -21.03 23.00
CA ALA A 381 0.08 -21.61 22.09
C ALA A 381 1.49 -21.08 22.34
N ARG A 382 2.49 -21.90 21.98
CA ARG A 382 3.91 -21.61 22.23
C ARG A 382 4.41 -20.49 21.32
N VAL A 383 5.13 -19.54 21.93
CA VAL A 383 5.85 -18.48 21.23
C VAL A 383 7.34 -18.61 21.52
N GLU A 384 8.17 -18.70 20.48
CA GLU A 384 9.62 -18.89 20.60
C GLU A 384 10.38 -17.77 19.88
N GLY A 385 11.35 -17.16 20.58
CA GLY A 385 12.23 -16.12 20.05
C GLY A 385 13.60 -16.67 19.65
N TYR A 386 14.12 -16.19 18.51
CA TYR A 386 15.39 -16.63 17.92
C TYR A 386 16.25 -15.42 17.50
N GLY A 387 17.57 -15.60 17.45
CA GLY A 387 18.54 -14.53 17.18
C GLY A 387 19.12 -14.56 15.76
N ARG A 388 20.14 -13.73 15.52
CA ARG A 388 20.83 -13.65 14.21
C ARG A 388 21.44 -14.97 13.75
N ASP A 389 21.94 -15.78 14.69
CA ASP A 389 22.68 -17.02 14.41
C ASP A 389 21.76 -18.20 14.06
N ASP A 390 20.46 -18.06 14.27
CA ASP A 390 19.47 -19.05 13.89
C ASP A 390 19.07 -18.83 12.42
N PRO A 391 19.29 -19.78 11.50
CA PRO A 391 18.88 -19.58 10.10
C PRO A 391 17.35 -19.54 9.95
N PRO A 392 16.80 -18.79 8.97
CA PRO A 392 15.36 -18.80 8.70
C PRO A 392 14.79 -20.19 8.44
N GLU A 393 15.56 -21.10 7.81
CA GLU A 393 15.15 -22.48 7.54
C GLU A 393 14.97 -23.30 8.82
N LYS A 394 15.82 -23.05 9.83
CA LYS A 394 15.68 -23.65 11.16
C LYS A 394 14.42 -23.13 11.85
N CYS A 395 14.17 -21.82 11.77
CA CYS A 395 12.98 -21.20 12.35
C CYS A 395 11.69 -21.68 11.66
N ALA A 396 11.70 -21.80 10.33
CA ALA A 396 10.59 -22.34 9.54
C ALA A 396 10.32 -23.82 9.87
N ALA A 397 11.37 -24.62 10.05
CA ALA A 397 11.25 -26.00 10.54
C ALA A 397 10.55 -26.06 11.89
N ARG A 398 10.99 -25.21 12.81
CA ARG A 398 10.46 -25.16 14.17
C ARG A 398 8.99 -24.77 14.18
N LEU A 399 8.59 -23.80 13.34
CA LEU A 399 7.19 -23.42 13.24
C LEU A 399 6.32 -24.60 12.79
N ALA A 400 6.79 -25.41 11.82
CA ALA A 400 6.06 -26.58 11.36
C ALA A 400 5.85 -27.62 12.47
N GLU A 401 6.90 -27.88 13.27
CA GLU A 401 6.81 -28.76 14.44
C GLU A 401 5.76 -28.26 15.44
N LEU A 402 5.81 -26.97 15.79
CA LEU A 402 4.87 -26.37 16.74
C LEU A 402 3.43 -26.41 16.22
N ILE A 403 3.20 -26.20 14.92
CA ILE A 403 1.85 -26.29 14.33
C ILE A 403 1.32 -27.72 14.39
N ALA A 404 2.16 -28.72 14.13
CA ALA A 404 1.80 -30.12 14.30
C ALA A 404 1.47 -30.46 15.77
N GLU A 405 2.25 -29.95 16.71
CA GLU A 405 1.99 -30.07 18.17
C GLU A 405 0.65 -29.42 18.56
N ASN A 406 0.30 -28.29 17.94
CA ASN A 406 -0.91 -27.50 18.24
C ASN A 406 -2.20 -28.04 17.58
N ARG A 407 -2.15 -29.28 17.06
CA ARG A 407 -3.31 -30.04 16.53
C ARG A 407 -4.15 -29.31 15.47
N GLY A 408 -3.52 -28.44 14.69
CA GLY A 408 -4.20 -27.70 13.62
C GLY A 408 -5.20 -26.65 14.08
N ALA A 409 -5.08 -26.14 15.32
CA ALA A 409 -5.90 -25.02 15.77
C ALA A 409 -5.70 -23.80 14.86
N VAL A 410 -6.79 -23.07 14.64
CA VAL A 410 -6.83 -21.87 13.81
C VAL A 410 -7.01 -20.65 14.72
N HIS A 411 -6.43 -19.52 14.33
CA HIS A 411 -6.57 -18.27 15.05
C HIS A 411 -8.03 -17.81 15.08
N GLU A 412 -8.56 -17.58 16.28
CA GLU A 412 -9.87 -16.99 16.49
C GLU A 412 -9.77 -15.46 16.50
N ILE A 413 -10.48 -14.81 15.58
CA ILE A 413 -10.54 -13.34 15.52
C ILE A 413 -11.39 -12.82 16.69
N ARG A 414 -10.73 -12.13 17.63
CA ARG A 414 -11.37 -11.53 18.80
C ARG A 414 -11.91 -10.12 18.53
N PRO A 415 -12.98 -9.70 19.23
CA PRO A 415 -13.44 -8.32 19.19
C PRO A 415 -12.35 -7.37 19.68
N MET A 416 -12.31 -6.17 19.11
CA MET A 416 -11.51 -5.07 19.65
C MET A 416 -12.26 -4.47 20.83
N GLU A 417 -11.94 -4.91 22.04
CA GLU A 417 -12.49 -4.36 23.27
C GLU A 417 -11.72 -3.11 23.70
N GLU A 418 -12.47 -2.05 24.03
CA GLU A 418 -11.89 -0.88 24.67
C GLU A 418 -11.74 -1.17 26.18
N PRO A 419 -10.56 -0.89 26.77
CA PRO A 419 -10.35 -1.11 28.19
C PRO A 419 -11.31 -0.22 29.00
N ARG A 420 -12.00 -0.81 29.97
CA ARG A 420 -12.80 -0.05 30.93
C ARG A 420 -11.86 0.54 31.98
N LEU A 421 -11.52 1.80 31.82
CA LEU A 421 -10.72 2.56 32.80
C LEU A 421 -11.66 3.34 33.74
N PRO A 422 -11.25 3.58 35.00
CA PRO A 422 -12.02 4.44 35.90
C PRO A 422 -12.14 5.87 35.34
N ASP A 423 -13.26 6.55 35.63
CA ASP A 423 -13.49 7.94 35.18
C ASP A 423 -12.41 8.92 35.71
N CYS A 424 -11.77 8.59 36.83
CA CYS A 424 -10.70 9.37 37.45
C CYS A 424 -9.29 8.96 37.00
N ALA A 425 -9.14 8.10 35.98
CA ALA A 425 -7.82 7.73 35.48
C ALA A 425 -7.06 8.96 34.95
N TYR A 426 -5.77 9.05 35.28
CA TYR A 426 -4.90 10.08 34.73
C TYR A 426 -4.58 9.74 33.28
N THR A 427 -4.96 10.61 32.34
CA THR A 427 -4.82 10.32 30.90
C THR A 427 -4.17 11.48 30.15
N PHE A 428 -3.42 11.14 29.10
CA PHE A 428 -2.87 12.13 28.16
C PHE A 428 -2.70 11.53 26.76
N ALA A 429 -2.74 12.40 25.75
CA ALA A 429 -2.53 11.99 24.35
C ALA A 429 -1.04 11.77 24.04
N THR A 430 -0.77 10.78 23.20
CA THR A 430 0.53 10.52 22.58
C THR A 430 0.45 10.83 21.08
N LEU A 431 1.49 10.54 20.31
CA LEU A 431 1.51 10.87 18.87
C LEU A 431 0.40 10.15 18.10
N THR A 432 0.18 8.88 18.39
CA THR A 432 -0.74 8.00 17.65
C THR A 432 -1.81 7.37 18.53
N GLY A 433 -1.75 7.54 19.85
CA GLY A 433 -2.66 6.91 20.80
C GLY A 433 -2.86 7.70 22.08
N ARG A 434 -3.28 7.02 23.14
CA ARG A 434 -3.55 7.60 24.45
C ARG A 434 -2.94 6.72 25.54
N LEU A 435 -2.32 7.34 26.54
CA LEU A 435 -1.85 6.63 27.73
C LEU A 435 -2.77 6.98 28.89
N SER A 436 -3.21 5.95 29.62
CA SER A 436 -4.06 6.06 30.79
C SER A 436 -3.45 5.33 31.97
N ILE A 437 -3.54 5.94 33.15
CA ILE A 437 -3.00 5.42 34.41
C ILE A 437 -4.11 5.41 35.45
N ASP A 438 -4.49 4.23 35.88
CA ASP A 438 -5.37 4.02 37.02
C ASP A 438 -4.58 4.21 38.32
N HIS A 439 -4.59 5.44 38.84
CA HIS A 439 -3.90 5.79 40.08
C HIS A 439 -4.39 4.96 41.28
N SER A 440 -5.67 4.55 41.30
CA SER A 440 -6.21 3.72 42.39
C SER A 440 -5.53 2.34 42.47
N ARG A 441 -5.27 1.72 41.32
CA ARG A 441 -4.48 0.48 41.22
C ARG A 441 -3.00 0.76 41.45
N CYS A 442 -2.51 1.90 40.98
CA CYS A 442 -1.09 2.25 41.06
C CYS A 442 -0.59 2.48 42.50
N LEU A 443 -1.47 2.87 43.42
CA LEU A 443 -1.15 2.97 44.85
C LEU A 443 -0.65 1.65 45.44
N HIS A 444 -1.11 0.53 44.88
CA HIS A 444 -0.77 -0.82 45.32
C HIS A 444 0.40 -1.45 44.53
N CYS A 445 1.07 -0.69 43.65
CA CYS A 445 2.29 -1.12 42.98
C CYS A 445 3.46 -1.15 43.95
N ALA A 446 4.26 -2.21 43.90
CA ALA A 446 5.37 -2.47 44.82
C ALA A 446 6.59 -1.60 44.52
N SER A 447 7.01 -1.53 43.24
CA SER A 447 8.23 -0.85 42.81
C SER A 447 7.96 0.43 42.03
N LYS A 448 6.80 0.49 41.34
CA LYS A 448 6.50 1.53 40.34
C LYS A 448 7.60 1.63 39.26
N GLY A 449 8.22 0.49 38.92
CA GLY A 449 9.28 0.40 37.92
C GLY A 449 8.88 0.83 36.50
N CYS A 450 7.62 1.18 36.26
CA CYS A 450 7.18 1.85 35.04
C CYS A 450 7.88 3.20 34.81
N LEU A 451 8.27 3.92 35.87
CA LEU A 451 9.05 5.16 35.80
C LEU A 451 10.48 4.90 35.32
N GLU A 452 11.09 3.83 35.81
CA GLU A 452 12.43 3.40 35.41
C GLU A 452 12.44 2.88 33.97
N ALA A 453 11.47 2.01 33.64
CA ALA A 453 11.26 1.43 32.31
C ALA A 453 10.97 2.48 31.23
N CYS A 454 10.49 3.67 31.61
CA CYS A 454 10.32 4.79 30.69
C CYS A 454 11.69 5.36 30.26
N GLY A 455 12.29 4.79 29.21
CA GLY A 455 13.62 5.19 28.74
C GLY A 455 13.74 6.66 28.30
N ARG A 456 12.63 7.28 27.86
CA ARG A 456 12.58 8.71 27.51
C ARG A 456 12.28 9.62 28.70
N LYS A 457 12.04 9.06 29.88
CA LYS A 457 11.73 9.78 31.12
C LYS A 457 10.61 10.80 30.95
N ILE A 458 9.57 10.41 30.21
CA ILE A 458 8.35 11.23 30.05
C ILE A 458 7.41 11.10 31.25
N LEU A 459 7.65 10.12 32.12
CA LEU A 459 6.91 9.93 33.36
C LEU A 459 7.82 10.27 34.54
N GLU A 460 7.26 10.95 35.54
CA GLU A 460 7.86 11.18 36.85
C GLU A 460 6.88 10.82 37.96
N ALA A 461 7.38 10.77 39.19
CA ALA A 461 6.56 10.60 40.37
C ALA A 461 6.03 11.95 40.84
N ASP A 462 4.73 12.05 41.11
CA ASP A 462 4.17 13.19 41.85
C ASP A 462 4.49 13.11 43.35
N ALA A 463 3.90 14.01 44.14
CA ALA A 463 4.09 14.08 45.59
C ALA A 463 3.65 12.80 46.34
N GLU A 464 2.73 12.03 45.77
CA GLU A 464 2.22 10.76 46.32
C GLU A 464 2.97 9.55 45.73
N GLY A 465 3.97 9.80 44.89
CA GLY A 465 4.74 8.77 44.22
C GLY A 465 4.01 8.16 43.01
N LEU A 466 2.91 8.75 42.55
CA LEU A 466 2.12 8.24 41.43
C LEU A 466 2.72 8.72 40.09
N PRO A 467 2.71 7.86 39.06
CA PRO A 467 3.21 8.25 37.75
C PRO A 467 2.34 9.35 37.13
N VAL A 468 2.99 10.47 36.79
CA VAL A 468 2.42 11.61 36.07
C VAL A 468 3.36 12.04 34.95
N LEU A 469 2.90 12.90 34.05
CA LEU A 469 3.71 13.36 32.93
C LEU A 469 4.77 14.37 33.39
N ALA A 470 6.05 14.06 33.11
CA ALA A 470 7.20 14.92 33.44
C ALA A 470 7.45 16.05 32.42
N ILE A 471 6.63 16.10 31.38
CA ILE A 471 6.74 17.03 30.25
C ILE A 471 5.37 17.65 29.98
N PRO A 472 5.28 18.78 29.25
CA PRO A 472 3.98 19.27 28.81
C PRO A 472 3.26 18.26 27.92
N GLU A 473 1.94 18.11 28.08
CA GLU A 473 1.12 17.20 27.26
C GLU A 473 1.28 17.42 25.75
N ALA A 474 1.44 18.68 25.34
CA ALA A 474 1.68 19.03 23.94
C ALA A 474 2.96 18.40 23.39
N GLU A 475 4.00 18.24 24.20
CA GLU A 475 5.27 17.62 23.79
C GLU A 475 5.15 16.09 23.72
N ALA A 476 4.37 15.48 24.61
CA ALA A 476 4.02 14.06 24.52
C ALA A 476 3.28 13.77 23.20
N LYS A 477 2.30 14.61 22.85
CA LYS A 477 1.53 14.53 21.60
C LYS A 477 2.38 14.77 20.34
N LYS A 478 3.47 15.54 20.43
CA LYS A 478 4.42 15.76 19.32
C LYS A 478 5.46 14.64 19.15
N GLY A 479 5.41 13.59 19.97
CA GLY A 479 6.28 12.42 19.82
C GLY A 479 7.47 12.34 20.77
N LYS A 480 7.56 13.17 21.82
CA LYS A 480 8.51 12.90 22.92
C LYS A 480 8.19 11.58 23.63
N CYS A 481 6.91 11.23 23.71
CA CYS A 481 6.51 9.85 23.93
C CYS A 481 6.75 9.04 22.66
N THR A 482 7.69 8.10 22.71
CA THR A 482 7.98 7.20 21.58
C THR A 482 7.02 6.03 21.48
N GLU A 483 6.10 5.88 22.45
CA GLU A 483 5.15 4.75 22.51
C GLU A 483 5.88 3.39 22.49
N CYS A 484 7.03 3.31 23.18
CA CYS A 484 7.85 2.10 23.25
C CYS A 484 7.26 0.96 24.10
N LEU A 485 6.06 1.17 24.70
CA LEU A 485 5.28 0.23 25.50
C LEU A 485 5.97 -0.34 26.76
N ALA A 486 7.17 0.12 27.10
CA ALA A 486 7.94 -0.41 28.24
C ALA A 486 7.22 -0.24 29.58
N CYS A 487 6.61 0.92 29.84
CA CYS A 487 5.91 1.19 31.09
C CYS A 487 4.62 0.35 31.24
N GLU A 488 3.86 0.17 30.16
CA GLU A 488 2.66 -0.68 30.16
C GLU A 488 3.04 -2.15 30.39
N ILE A 489 4.03 -2.67 29.66
CA ILE A 489 4.46 -4.07 29.80
C ILE A 489 4.99 -4.32 31.21
N PHE A 490 5.85 -3.44 31.72
CA PHE A 490 6.32 -3.57 33.10
C PHE A 490 5.15 -3.61 34.08
N CYS A 491 4.21 -2.66 33.95
CA CYS A 491 3.07 -2.58 34.85
C CYS A 491 2.13 -3.79 34.74
N ARG A 492 1.97 -4.36 33.54
CA ARG A 492 1.12 -5.52 33.28
C ARG A 492 1.63 -6.81 33.91
N PHE A 493 2.94 -7.02 33.88
CA PHE A 493 3.56 -8.30 34.26
C PHE A 493 4.23 -8.29 35.64
N HIS A 494 4.59 -7.12 36.17
CA HIS A 494 5.29 -7.01 37.47
C HIS A 494 4.51 -6.23 38.53
N GLU A 495 3.39 -5.62 38.16
CA GLU A 495 2.63 -4.71 39.03
C GLU A 495 1.12 -4.90 38.86
N GLN A 496 0.34 -3.91 39.31
CA GLN A 496 -1.12 -3.98 39.38
C GLN A 496 -1.85 -3.70 38.06
N GLN A 497 -1.18 -3.75 36.89
CA GLN A 497 -1.75 -3.46 35.57
C GLN A 497 -2.52 -2.12 35.51
N ALA A 498 -1.99 -1.10 36.19
CA ALA A 498 -2.56 0.23 36.29
C ALA A 498 -2.39 1.07 35.02
N ILE A 499 -1.36 0.80 34.20
CA ILE A 499 -1.08 1.55 32.98
C ILE A 499 -1.67 0.81 31.78
N HIS A 500 -2.39 1.55 30.94
CA HIS A 500 -2.82 1.08 29.63
C HIS A 500 -2.43 2.09 28.54
N ILE A 501 -1.85 1.61 27.45
CA ILE A 501 -1.59 2.42 26.26
C ILE A 501 -2.52 1.97 25.15
N GLU A 502 -3.48 2.82 24.84
CA GLU A 502 -4.44 2.63 23.79
C GLU A 502 -3.85 3.06 22.45
N LEU A 503 -3.84 2.14 21.49
CA LEU A 503 -3.29 2.33 20.16
C LEU A 503 -4.36 2.06 19.11
N PRO A 504 -5.21 3.05 18.78
CA PRO A 504 -6.33 2.85 17.87
C PRO A 504 -5.85 2.45 16.46
N ILE A 505 -6.65 1.62 15.80
CA ILE A 505 -6.50 1.20 14.41
C ILE A 505 -7.83 1.49 13.70
N PRO A 506 -8.00 2.68 13.11
CA PRO A 506 -9.28 3.11 12.54
C PRO A 506 -9.83 2.11 11.50
N GLY A 507 -11.07 1.66 11.69
CA GLY A 507 -11.75 0.70 10.81
C GLY A 507 -11.55 -0.77 11.14
N LEU A 508 -10.57 -1.12 12.00
CA LEU A 508 -10.27 -2.53 12.29
C LEU A 508 -11.36 -3.21 13.14
N LYS A 509 -11.99 -2.46 14.04
CA LYS A 509 -13.09 -2.95 14.90
C LYS A 509 -14.28 -3.36 14.05
N GLU A 510 -14.72 -2.46 13.18
CA GLU A 510 -15.83 -2.68 12.25
C GLU A 510 -15.55 -3.84 11.30
N TYR A 511 -14.32 -3.91 10.77
CA TYR A 511 -13.85 -5.00 9.92
C TYR A 511 -13.96 -6.36 10.63
N ARG A 512 -13.41 -6.48 11.84
CA ARG A 512 -13.45 -7.72 12.63
C ARG A 512 -14.87 -8.11 13.03
N ASP A 513 -15.69 -7.15 13.44
CA ASP A 513 -17.09 -7.41 13.81
C ASP A 513 -17.93 -7.87 12.62
N ARG A 514 -17.61 -7.44 11.40
CA ARG A 514 -18.23 -7.96 10.18
C ARG A 514 -17.74 -9.38 9.88
N LEU A 515 -16.43 -9.64 9.86
CA LEU A 515 -15.89 -10.99 9.65
C LEU A 515 -16.47 -12.02 10.62
N ARG A 516 -16.55 -11.68 11.91
CA ARG A 516 -17.11 -12.55 12.94
C ARG A 516 -18.60 -12.84 12.76
N ARG A 517 -19.35 -11.95 12.09
CA ARG A 517 -20.75 -12.19 11.72
C ARG A 517 -20.86 -13.06 10.48
N GLU A 518 -19.92 -12.97 9.55
CA GLU A 518 -19.87 -13.80 8.34
C GLU A 518 -19.40 -15.24 8.63
N MET A 519 -18.60 -15.44 9.69
CA MET A 519 -18.10 -16.75 10.13
C MET A 519 -19.07 -17.53 11.05
N LYS A 520 -20.14 -16.89 11.53
CA LYS A 520 -21.18 -17.51 12.37
C LYS A 520 -22.39 -17.86 11.51
#